data_AF-A0A3C1WMM0-F1
#
_entry.id   AF-A0A3C1WMM0-F1
#
_cell.length_a   1.000
_cell.length_b   1.000
_cell.length_c   1.000
_cell.angle_alpha   90.00
_cell.angle_beta   90.00
_cell.angle_gamma   90.00
#
_symmetry.space_group_name_H-M   'P 1'
#
loop_
_entity.id
_entity.type
_entity.pdbx_description
1 polymer ?
#
loop_
_entity_poly.entity_id
_entity_poly.type
_entity_poly.pdbx_seq_one_letter_code
_entity_poly.pdbx_strand_id
1 'polypeptide(L)' 'MNKLTAYFRESYTELVTKVSWPTWDELMNSAIVVATAALVMAAFVWVMDEASRLVLETFYKSF' A
#
# COMPACT_ATOMS: atom_id res chain seq x y z
N MET A 1 -36.89 -12.15 16.04
CA MET A 1 -35.60 -12.33 15.35
C MET A 1 -34.77 -11.07 15.56
N ASN A 2 -33.59 -11.17 16.17
CA ASN A 2 -32.82 -10.01 16.62
C ASN A 2 -32.42 -9.11 15.45
N LYS A 3 -32.69 -7.81 15.57
CA LYS A 3 -32.39 -6.78 14.55
C LYS A 3 -30.93 -6.85 14.05
N LEU A 4 -29.98 -7.16 14.94
CA LEU A 4 -28.57 -7.36 14.57
C LEU A 4 -28.39 -8.45 13.50
N THR A 5 -29.05 -9.60 13.64
CA THR A 5 -28.89 -10.71 12.70
C THR A 5 -29.44 -10.35 11.31
N ALA A 6 -30.48 -9.51 11.25
CA ALA A 6 -31.00 -8.98 10.00
C ALA A 6 -30.03 -7.98 9.35
N TYR A 7 -29.44 -7.06 10.14
CA TYR A 7 -28.44 -6.09 9.65
C TYR A 7 -27.21 -6.76 9.02
N PHE A 8 -26.61 -7.76 9.68
CA PHE A 8 -25.47 -8.48 9.09
C PHE A 8 -25.84 -9.19 7.79
N ARG A 9 -27.07 -9.69 7.68
CA ARG A 9 -27.54 -10.39 6.49
C ARG A 9 -27.82 -9.41 5.34
N GLU A 10 -28.39 -8.24 5.63
CA GLU A 10 -28.59 -7.17 4.66
C GLU A 10 -27.26 -6.57 4.19
N SER A 11 -26.32 -6.28 5.11
CA SER A 11 -24.98 -5.80 4.76
C SER A 11 -24.20 -6.80 3.91
N TYR A 12 -24.29 -8.10 4.19
CA TYR A 12 -23.67 -9.12 3.34
C TYR A 12 -24.29 -9.16 1.95
N THR A 13 -25.61 -9.08 1.87
CA THR A 13 -26.33 -9.06 0.59
C THR A 13 -25.95 -7.80 -0.21
N GLU A 14 -25.84 -6.64 0.43
CA GLU A 14 -25.45 -5.37 -0.19
C GLU A 14 -23.98 -5.37 -0.68
N LEU A 15 -23.06 -5.90 0.12
CA LEU A 15 -21.64 -6.01 -0.24
C LEU A 15 -21.39 -6.95 -1.43
N VAL A 16 -22.27 -7.95 -1.63
CA VAL A 16 -22.16 -8.91 -2.74
C VAL A 16 -22.90 -8.44 -3.99
N THR A 17 -24.05 -7.77 -3.84
CA THR A 17 -24.90 -7.36 -4.99
C THR A 17 -24.61 -5.95 -5.50
N LYS A 18 -23.99 -5.08 -4.69
CA LYS A 18 -23.81 -3.66 -5.00
C LYS A 18 -22.35 -3.24 -5.15
N VAL A 19 -21.41 -4.19 -5.10
CA VAL A 19 -19.98 -3.93 -5.25
C VAL A 19 -19.43 -4.83 -6.35
N SER A 20 -18.86 -4.22 -7.37
CA SER A 20 -18.10 -4.92 -8.41
C SER A 20 -16.74 -5.31 -7.83
N TRP A 21 -16.69 -6.45 -7.13
CA TRP A 21 -15.40 -7.06 -6.80
C TRP A 21 -14.67 -7.40 -8.10
N PRO A 22 -13.47 -6.86 -8.32
CA PRO A 22 -12.67 -7.26 -9.46
C PRO A 22 -12.28 -8.74 -9.30
N THR A 23 -11.97 -9.38 -10.42
CA THR A 23 -11.47 -10.75 -10.39
C THR A 23 -10.13 -10.83 -9.65
N TRP A 24 -9.79 -12.01 -9.12
CA TRP A 24 -8.52 -12.20 -8.41
C TRP A 24 -7.29 -11.80 -9.24
N ASP A 25 -7.34 -12.00 -10.56
CA ASP A 25 -6.28 -11.60 -11.48
C ASP A 25 -6.17 -10.07 -11.62
N GLU A 26 -7.29 -9.34 -11.62
CA GLU A 26 -7.32 -7.87 -11.64
C GLU A 26 -6.82 -7.27 -10.32
N LEU A 27 -7.15 -7.90 -9.18
CA LEU A 27 -6.58 -7.52 -7.87
C LEU A 27 -5.07 -7.67 -7.87
N MET A 28 -4.58 -8.81 -8.37
CA MET A 28 -3.14 -9.09 -8.42
C MET A 28 -2.42 -8.11 -9.35
N ASN A 29 -3.01 -7.81 -10.52
CA ASN A 29 -2.46 -6.82 -11.43
C ASN A 29 -2.34 -5.43 -10.77
N SER A 30 -3.39 -5.00 -10.05
CA SER A 30 -3.38 -3.73 -9.30
C SER A 30 -2.33 -3.74 -8.18
N ALA A 31 -2.18 -4.86 -7.48
CA ALA A 31 -1.18 -5.01 -6.42
C ALA A 31 0.26 -4.97 -6.96
N ILE A 32 0.52 -5.57 -8.12
CA ILE A 32 1.84 -5.57 -8.77
C ILE A 32 2.26 -4.15 -9.17
N VAL A 33 1.31 -3.36 -9.68
CA VAL A 33 1.56 -1.94 -10.01
C VAL A 33 1.97 -1.16 -8.76
N VAL A 34 1.23 -1.31 -7.66
CA VAL A 34 1.54 -0.64 -6.39
C VAL A 34 2.87 -1.12 -5.81
N ALA A 35 3.15 -2.42 -5.84
CA ALA A 35 4.42 -2.98 -5.38
C ALA A 35 5.61 -2.43 -6.17
N THR A 36 5.47 -2.29 -7.49
CA THR A 36 6.50 -1.69 -8.34
C THR A 36 6.72 -0.21 -8.01
N ALA A 37 5.65 0.56 -7.79
CA ALA A 37 5.76 1.95 -7.35
C ALA A 37 6.45 2.07 -5.99
N ALA A 38 6.16 1.17 -5.05
CA ALA A 38 6.81 1.12 -3.74
C ALA A 38 8.30 0.81 -3.84
N LEU A 39 8.71 -0.07 -4.75
CA LEU A 39 10.13 -0.37 -5.02
C LEU A 39 10.89 0.87 -5.54
N VAL A 40 10.27 1.65 -6.43
CA VAL A 40 10.87 2.89 -6.93
C VAL A 40 11.03 3.92 -5.81
N MET A 41 10.02 4.08 -4.95
CA MET A 41 10.12 4.96 -3.78
C MET A 41 11.20 4.51 -2.81
N ALA A 42 11.33 3.20 -2.57
CA ALA A 42 12.37 2.64 -1.72
C ALA A 42 13.77 2.94 -2.26
N ALA A 43 13.99 2.79 -3.57
CA ALA A 43 15.26 3.14 -4.21
C ALA A 43 15.58 4.64 -4.08
N PHE A 44 14.58 5.51 -4.19
CA PHE A 44 14.77 6.95 -4.02
C PHE A 44 15.18 7.32 -2.59
N VAL A 45 14.50 6.77 -1.58
CA VAL A 45 14.85 6.99 -0.17
C VAL A 45 16.26 6.47 0.11
N TRP A 46 16.63 5.31 -0.43
CA TRP A 46 17.98 4.77 -0.28
C TRP A 46 19.07 5.72 -0.81
N VAL A 47 18.83 6.38 -1.95
CA VAL A 47 19.76 7.40 -2.48
C VAL A 47 19.84 8.62 -1.55
N MET A 48 18.72 9.06 -1.00
CA MET A 48 18.71 10.18 -0.04
C MET A 48 19.48 9.83 1.23
N ASP A 49 19.32 8.62 1.74
CA ASP A 49 20.03 8.13 2.93
C ASP A 49 21.54 8.07 2.66
N GLU A 50 21.96 7.59 1.49
CA GLU A 50 23.36 7.58 1.07
C GLU A 50 23.96 8.99 0.98
N ALA A 51 23.25 9.90 0.32
CA ALA A 51 23.68 11.28 0.15
C ALA A 51 23.83 11.98 1.50
N SER A 52 22.88 11.78 2.41
CA SER A 52 22.96 12.37 3.76
C SER A 52 24.16 11.83 4.55
N ARG A 53 24.44 10.52 4.47
CA ARG A 53 25.61 9.92 5.11
C ARG A 53 26.92 10.52 4.58
N LEU A 54 27.06 10.62 3.25
CA LEU A 54 28.26 11.19 2.62
C LEU A 54 28.48 12.66 3.04
N VAL A 55 27.42 13.45 3.08
CA VAL A 55 27.49 14.86 3.52
C VAL A 55 27.93 14.95 4.98
N LEU A 56 27.33 14.15 5.87
CA LEU A 56 27.67 14.15 7.28
C LEU A 56 29.11 13.66 7.52
N GLU A 57 29.52 12.55 6.91
CA GLU A 57 30.89 12.04 7.02
C GLU A 57 31.93 13.06 6.55
N THR A 58 31.66 13.74 5.43
CA THR A 58 32.56 14.78 4.91
C THR A 58 32.64 15.98 5.84
N PHE A 59 31.51 16.39 6.42
CA PHE A 59 31.46 17.49 7.38
C PHE A 59 32.21 17.15 8.68
N TYR A 60 31.93 15.98 9.27
CA TYR A 60 32.61 15.52 10.48
C TYR A 60 34.10 15.26 10.29
N LYS A 61 34.53 14.81 9.10
CA LYS A 61 35.95 14.60 8.80
C LYS A 61 36.72 15.90 8.58
N SER A 62 36.01 16.98 8.23
CA SER A 62 36.61 18.31 7.99
C SER A 62 36.79 19.14 9.26
N PHE A 63 36.20 18.72 10.39
CA PHE A 63 36.34 19.35 11.70
C PHE A 63 37.16 18.47 12.64
#